data_AF-A0A933IE53-F1
#
_entry.id   AF-A0A933IE53-F1
#
_cell.length_a   1.000
_cell.length_b   1.000
_cell.length_c   1.000
_cell.angle_alpha   90.00
_cell.angle_beta   90.00
_cell.angle_gamma   90.00
#
_symmetry.space_group_name_H-M   'P 1'
#
loop_
_entity.id
_entity.type
_entity.pdbx_description
1 polymer ?
#
loop_
_entity_poly.entity_id
_entity_poly.type
_entity_poly.pdbx_seq_one_letter_code
_entity_poly.pdbx_strand_id
1 'polypeptide(L)'
;MSPALQPAESFPTPATSAGDIVLRVLTAPDSLDGLLPGQGLGAYARYRAGETLAILRRVLQAPEGRLVAALAGETLVGYLALYQPGPEERWGQRPIPGLLELGALEVDRAWRRRGLARALLQAAFAGGELDTAILVAPLYACDWDLETSGLHWRDYRHLIHRLFRRHGFADFVTDDPLVTVDPKNVLLVRVGEAAAPGLYQAFRALLSEVSPRVSAAEADRHQQYLGPGFTAIRQINQLPPEEREAIYRRLIPRRVIELLTLDPATGRDPGGDRLVTYVCPPDQGFVRIEVRQHPPDQDCVFLLKLTQPAEELVEIAFIIANDPQAERFDVDRDSRGNPVGILSGIRNPGEELRAMRAGLAPGQVRRGLRLFRQVLPLVEAFAGELGKEQISVEALSYHHAFLYERHGFGYLTGRDRLEEVHRGFQPGGLLQGRLDGSTPFRMPEASATVRGRSWAIHDGILGEPWRVPRHYKVLGRATALPTFADCPY
;
A
#
# COMPACT_ATOMS: atom_id res chain seq x y z
N MET A 1 -14.54 -25.02 -18.78
CA MET A 1 -13.50 -24.80 -19.81
C MET A 1 -12.62 -23.69 -19.29
N SER A 2 -11.40 -24.00 -18.86
CA SER A 2 -10.44 -23.00 -18.37
C SER A 2 -10.02 -22.08 -19.53
N PRO A 3 -9.94 -20.76 -19.35
CA PRO A 3 -9.43 -19.88 -20.39
C PRO A 3 -7.93 -20.15 -20.58
N ALA A 4 -7.51 -20.31 -21.83
CA ALA A 4 -6.12 -20.54 -22.20
C ALA A 4 -5.27 -19.30 -21.88
N LEU A 5 -4.17 -19.50 -21.14
CA LEU A 5 -3.14 -18.49 -20.91
C LEU A 5 -2.56 -18.03 -22.27
N GLN A 6 -2.59 -16.73 -22.51
CA GLN A 6 -1.99 -16.11 -23.71
C GLN A 6 -0.45 -16.21 -23.66
N PRO A 7 0.22 -16.31 -24.84
CA PRO A 7 1.68 -16.43 -24.90
C PRO A 7 2.39 -15.14 -24.47
N ALA A 8 3.60 -15.32 -23.93
CA ALA A 8 4.45 -14.31 -23.30
C ALA A 8 4.52 -12.97 -24.04
N GLU A 9 3.99 -11.91 -23.40
CA GLU A 9 4.23 -10.53 -23.82
C GLU A 9 5.65 -10.10 -23.46
N SER A 10 6.38 -9.57 -24.43
CA SER A 10 7.68 -8.92 -24.21
C SER A 10 7.46 -7.54 -23.60
N PHE A 11 7.77 -7.37 -22.31
CA PHE A 11 7.76 -6.07 -21.66
C PHE A 11 9.06 -5.30 -21.96
N PRO A 12 9.00 -4.01 -22.35
CA PRO A 12 10.20 -3.21 -22.61
C PRO A 12 10.95 -2.89 -21.31
N THR A 13 12.22 -3.29 -21.23
CA THR A 13 13.17 -3.01 -20.15
C THR A 13 14.03 -1.77 -20.46
N PRO A 14 14.57 -1.06 -19.44
CA PRO A 14 15.48 0.06 -19.66
C PRO A 14 16.78 -0.43 -20.31
N ALA A 15 17.18 0.18 -21.43
CA ALA A 15 18.41 -0.14 -22.15
C ALA A 15 19.63 -0.03 -21.23
N THR A 16 20.33 -1.15 -21.01
CA THR A 16 21.66 -1.15 -20.37
C THR A 16 22.56 -2.19 -21.04
N SER A 17 23.85 -1.87 -21.09
CA SER A 17 24.92 -2.45 -21.91
C SER A 17 25.36 -3.88 -21.56
N ALA A 18 24.43 -4.76 -21.17
CA ALA A 18 24.71 -6.16 -20.85
C ALA A 18 23.49 -7.03 -21.16
N GLY A 19 23.27 -7.33 -22.45
CA GLY A 19 22.23 -8.25 -22.95
C GLY A 19 20.79 -7.77 -22.74
N ASP A 20 19.92 -8.02 -23.71
CA ASP A 20 18.49 -7.75 -23.55
C ASP A 20 17.90 -8.71 -22.51
N ILE A 21 17.33 -8.18 -21.42
CA ILE A 21 16.61 -8.98 -20.42
C ILE A 21 15.17 -9.20 -20.88
N VAL A 22 14.76 -10.46 -20.94
CA VAL A 22 13.40 -10.88 -21.27
C VAL A 22 12.72 -11.42 -20.03
N LEU A 23 11.53 -10.89 -19.69
CA LEU A 23 10.67 -11.47 -18.67
C LEU A 23 9.73 -12.51 -19.30
N ARG A 24 9.56 -13.66 -18.64
CA ARG A 24 8.62 -14.71 -19.07
C ARG A 24 7.83 -15.24 -17.89
N VAL A 25 6.53 -15.47 -18.09
CA VAL A 25 5.72 -16.23 -17.15
C VAL A 25 5.78 -17.70 -17.55
N LEU A 26 6.25 -18.56 -16.65
CA LEU A 26 6.37 -20.00 -16.85
C LEU A 26 5.35 -20.69 -15.94
N THR A 27 4.62 -21.64 -16.49
CA THR A 27 3.59 -22.43 -15.78
C THR A 27 3.76 -23.94 -15.97
N ALA A 28 4.71 -24.38 -16.80
CA ALA A 28 4.99 -25.78 -17.08
C ALA A 28 6.45 -26.13 -16.76
N PRO A 29 6.72 -27.23 -16.03
CA PRO A 29 8.07 -27.67 -15.66
C PRO A 29 9.09 -27.72 -16.79
N ASP A 30 8.68 -28.19 -17.97
CA ASP A 30 9.52 -28.34 -19.16
C ASP A 30 9.99 -26.99 -19.73
N SER A 31 9.35 -25.89 -19.33
CA SER A 31 9.77 -24.53 -19.71
C SER A 31 11.10 -24.11 -19.06
N LEU A 32 11.59 -24.88 -18.09
CA LEU A 32 12.91 -24.69 -17.48
C LEU A 32 14.02 -25.43 -18.23
N ASP A 33 13.68 -26.30 -19.18
CA ASP A 33 14.67 -27.09 -19.90
C ASP A 33 15.57 -26.20 -20.76
N GLY A 34 16.88 -26.42 -20.66
CA GLY A 34 17.90 -25.61 -21.33
C GLY A 34 18.23 -24.28 -20.65
N LEU A 35 17.49 -23.86 -19.61
CA LEU A 35 17.87 -22.69 -18.83
C LEU A 35 19.08 -22.99 -17.93
N LEU A 36 19.93 -22.00 -17.74
CA LEU A 36 21.09 -22.05 -16.86
C LEU A 36 20.88 -21.09 -15.68
N PRO A 37 20.94 -21.52 -14.41
CA PRO A 37 20.82 -20.60 -13.29
C PRO A 37 22.07 -19.70 -13.24
N GLY A 38 21.87 -18.40 -13.07
CA GLY A 38 22.96 -17.46 -12.82
C GLY A 38 23.75 -17.84 -11.59
N GLN A 39 25.08 -17.65 -11.63
CA GLN A 39 25.99 -18.06 -10.56
C GLN A 39 25.74 -17.33 -9.23
N GLY A 40 25.06 -16.19 -9.27
CA GLY A 40 24.68 -15.41 -8.09
C GLY A 40 23.30 -15.75 -7.53
N LEU A 41 22.60 -16.75 -8.08
CA LEU A 41 21.34 -17.29 -7.55
C LEU A 41 21.60 -18.47 -6.59
N GLY A 42 20.70 -18.70 -5.63
CA GLY A 42 20.74 -19.85 -4.74
C GLY A 42 21.78 -19.75 -3.61
N ALA A 43 22.16 -18.53 -3.22
CA ALA A 43 23.09 -18.28 -2.10
C ALA A 43 22.36 -18.14 -0.73
N TYR A 44 21.23 -18.82 -0.55
CA TYR A 44 20.37 -18.72 0.64
C TYR A 44 20.60 -19.87 1.63
N ALA A 45 20.25 -19.68 2.90
CA ALA A 45 20.40 -20.68 3.96
C ALA A 45 19.62 -22.00 3.69
N ARG A 46 18.54 -21.94 2.90
CA ARG A 46 17.69 -23.10 2.54
C ARG A 46 18.02 -23.74 1.19
N TYR A 47 18.87 -23.12 0.37
CA TYR A 47 19.10 -23.54 -1.01
C TYR A 47 20.58 -23.86 -1.26
N ARG A 48 20.88 -25.08 -1.71
CA ARG A 48 22.25 -25.45 -2.05
C ARG A 48 22.58 -24.97 -3.46
N ALA A 49 23.83 -24.55 -3.66
CA ALA A 49 24.33 -24.18 -4.98
C ALA A 49 24.05 -25.30 -6.00
N GLY A 50 23.37 -24.98 -7.10
CA GLY A 50 22.97 -25.92 -8.14
C GLY A 50 21.56 -26.51 -8.01
N GLU A 51 20.83 -26.26 -6.91
CA GLU A 51 19.47 -26.79 -6.74
C GLU A 51 18.36 -25.88 -7.30
N THR A 52 18.66 -24.60 -7.61
CA THR A 52 17.66 -23.58 -8.00
C THR A 52 16.66 -24.09 -9.02
N LEU A 53 17.11 -24.68 -10.14
CA LEU A 53 16.19 -25.20 -11.16
C LEU A 53 15.31 -26.35 -10.66
N ALA A 54 15.82 -27.20 -9.76
CA ALA A 54 15.04 -28.30 -9.19
C ALA A 54 13.92 -27.77 -8.27
N ILE A 55 14.17 -26.71 -7.51
CA ILE A 55 13.16 -26.03 -6.69
C ILE A 55 12.12 -25.34 -7.56
N LEU A 56 12.56 -24.61 -8.57
CA LEU A 56 11.66 -23.96 -9.53
C LEU A 56 10.80 -24.99 -10.25
N ARG A 57 11.34 -26.18 -10.56
CA ARG A 57 10.58 -27.29 -11.11
C ARG A 57 9.49 -27.77 -10.14
N ARG A 58 9.79 -27.89 -8.84
CA ARG A 58 8.80 -28.22 -7.81
C ARG A 58 7.72 -27.16 -7.68
N VAL A 59 8.08 -25.88 -7.78
CA VAL A 59 7.11 -24.77 -7.81
C VAL A 59 6.15 -24.93 -8.99
N LEU A 60 6.64 -25.19 -10.20
CA LEU A 60 5.80 -25.39 -11.39
C LEU A 60 4.98 -26.69 -11.36
N GLN A 61 5.32 -27.64 -10.50
CA GLN A 61 4.53 -28.86 -10.25
C GLN A 61 3.46 -28.66 -9.17
N ALA A 62 3.59 -27.63 -8.33
CA ALA A 62 2.62 -27.33 -7.29
C ALA A 62 1.31 -26.79 -7.88
N PRO A 63 0.16 -27.01 -7.20
CA PRO A 63 -1.10 -26.39 -7.61
C PRO A 63 -0.97 -24.87 -7.72
N GLU A 64 -1.51 -24.31 -8.82
CA GLU A 64 -1.42 -22.88 -9.15
C GLU A 64 0.02 -22.34 -9.28
N GLY A 65 1.00 -23.25 -9.38
CA GLY A 65 2.42 -22.99 -9.51
C GLY A 65 2.77 -22.19 -10.75
N ARG A 66 3.41 -21.04 -10.56
CA ARG A 66 3.87 -20.15 -11.63
C ARG A 66 5.15 -19.45 -11.25
N LEU A 67 5.98 -19.17 -12.25
CA LEU A 67 7.21 -18.42 -12.12
C LEU A 67 7.17 -17.21 -13.05
N VAL A 68 7.59 -16.06 -12.56
CA VAL A 68 8.03 -14.97 -13.45
C VAL A 68 9.55 -15.05 -13.49
N ALA A 69 10.11 -15.34 -14.66
CA ALA A 69 11.54 -15.51 -14.88
C ALA A 69 12.12 -14.31 -15.63
N ALA A 70 13.28 -13.81 -15.20
CA ALA A 70 14.09 -12.85 -15.92
C ALA A 70 15.27 -13.58 -16.58
N LEU A 71 15.37 -13.49 -17.90
CA LEU A 71 16.32 -14.23 -18.71
C LEU A 71 17.28 -13.28 -19.43
N ALA A 72 18.58 -13.58 -19.35
CA ALA A 72 19.63 -13.02 -20.18
C ALA A 72 20.12 -14.11 -21.15
N GLY A 73 19.54 -14.17 -22.36
CA GLY A 73 19.68 -15.33 -23.23
C GLY A 73 19.10 -16.58 -22.57
N GLU A 74 19.90 -17.64 -22.43
CA GLU A 74 19.52 -18.89 -21.74
C GLU A 74 19.76 -18.83 -20.22
N THR A 75 20.33 -17.74 -19.71
CA THR A 75 20.66 -17.61 -18.28
C THR A 75 19.49 -17.02 -17.50
N LEU A 76 19.01 -17.74 -16.49
CA LEU A 76 18.07 -17.23 -15.49
C LEU A 76 18.80 -16.31 -14.52
N VAL A 77 18.47 -15.02 -14.52
CA VAL A 77 19.14 -13.99 -13.71
C VAL A 77 18.26 -13.40 -12.60
N GLY A 78 17.01 -13.87 -12.51
CA GLY A 78 16.10 -13.56 -11.42
C GLY A 78 14.76 -14.24 -11.63
N TYR A 79 14.03 -14.44 -10.54
CA TYR A 79 12.71 -15.05 -10.60
C TYR A 79 11.82 -14.61 -9.44
N LEU A 80 10.51 -14.74 -9.65
CA LEU A 80 9.48 -14.66 -8.63
C LEU A 80 8.67 -15.96 -8.68
N ALA A 81 8.47 -16.61 -7.54
CA ALA A 81 7.75 -17.86 -7.42
C ALA A 81 6.41 -17.66 -6.69
N LEU A 82 5.34 -18.21 -7.28
CA LEU A 82 4.00 -18.26 -6.71
C LEU A 82 3.47 -19.68 -6.79
N TYR A 83 2.85 -20.16 -5.72
CA TYR A 83 2.23 -21.49 -5.66
C TYR A 83 1.20 -21.54 -4.54
N GLN A 84 0.31 -22.53 -4.56
CA GLN A 84 -0.53 -22.82 -3.40
C GLN A 84 0.34 -23.34 -2.24
N PRO A 85 0.24 -22.78 -1.03
CA PRO A 85 1.08 -23.20 0.08
C PRO A 85 0.96 -24.70 0.38
N GLY A 86 2.10 -25.34 0.69
CA GLY A 86 2.16 -26.78 0.94
C GLY A 86 1.70 -27.17 2.36
N PRO A 87 1.29 -28.43 2.58
CA PRO A 87 0.76 -28.90 3.87
C PRO A 87 1.77 -28.87 5.02
N GLU A 88 3.06 -28.75 4.71
CA GLU A 88 4.14 -28.67 5.71
C GLU A 88 4.24 -27.28 6.36
N GLU A 89 3.72 -26.25 5.70
CA GLU A 89 3.69 -24.89 6.22
C GLU A 89 2.31 -24.55 6.75
N ARG A 90 2.23 -23.69 7.77
CA ARG A 90 0.97 -23.23 8.39
C ARG A 90 -0.07 -22.81 7.37
N TRP A 91 0.37 -22.12 6.32
CA TRP A 91 -0.49 -21.59 5.27
C TRP A 91 -1.17 -22.66 4.41
N GLY A 92 -0.61 -23.87 4.35
CA GLY A 92 -1.12 -24.98 3.54
C GLY A 92 -1.64 -26.17 4.33
N GLN A 93 -1.53 -26.17 5.67
CA GLN A 93 -2.15 -27.18 6.55
C GLN A 93 -3.65 -27.35 6.30
N ARG A 94 -4.32 -26.25 5.90
CA ARG A 94 -5.70 -26.25 5.40
C ARG A 94 -5.69 -25.67 3.99
N PRO A 95 -5.91 -26.47 2.94
CA PRO A 95 -5.96 -25.95 1.58
C PRO A 95 -7.13 -24.98 1.42
N ILE A 96 -6.83 -23.71 1.15
CA ILE A 96 -7.82 -22.66 0.88
C ILE A 96 -7.68 -22.26 -0.59
N PRO A 97 -8.68 -22.54 -1.45
CA PRO A 97 -8.66 -22.09 -2.84
C PRO A 97 -8.54 -20.56 -2.93
N GLY A 98 -7.60 -20.06 -3.75
CA GLY A 98 -7.33 -18.63 -3.88
C GLY A 98 -6.37 -18.05 -2.83
N LEU A 99 -5.84 -18.86 -1.91
CA LEU A 99 -4.69 -18.51 -1.06
C LEU A 99 -3.41 -18.98 -1.76
N LEU A 100 -2.55 -18.04 -2.13
CA LEU A 100 -1.27 -18.30 -2.77
C LEU A 100 -0.12 -17.81 -1.90
N GLU A 101 1.04 -18.43 -2.04
CA GLU A 101 2.27 -18.00 -1.41
C GLU A 101 3.22 -17.41 -2.45
N LEU A 102 3.73 -16.21 -2.17
CA LEU A 102 4.91 -15.67 -2.86
C LEU A 102 6.14 -16.18 -2.09
N GLY A 103 6.55 -17.40 -2.43
CA GLY A 103 7.59 -18.11 -1.68
C GLY A 103 9.01 -17.62 -1.93
N ALA A 104 9.27 -17.02 -3.10
CA ALA A 104 10.58 -16.47 -3.40
C ALA A 104 10.54 -15.31 -4.41
N LEU A 105 11.40 -14.32 -4.17
CA LEU A 105 11.78 -13.29 -5.13
C LEU A 105 13.31 -13.13 -5.05
N GLU A 106 14.02 -13.63 -6.06
CA GLU A 106 15.48 -13.60 -6.11
C GLU A 106 15.97 -12.89 -7.37
N VAL A 107 17.07 -12.16 -7.23
CA VAL A 107 17.81 -11.57 -8.34
C VAL A 107 19.29 -11.89 -8.15
N ASP A 108 19.92 -12.40 -9.21
CA ASP A 108 21.33 -12.73 -9.26
C ASP A 108 22.16 -11.51 -8.84
N ARG A 109 23.16 -11.73 -7.96
CA ARG A 109 24.03 -10.69 -7.40
C ARG A 109 24.62 -9.75 -8.45
N ALA A 110 25.03 -10.25 -9.61
CA ALA A 110 25.63 -9.44 -10.70
C ALA A 110 24.60 -8.55 -11.43
N TRP A 111 23.31 -8.85 -11.26
CA TRP A 111 22.18 -8.20 -11.92
C TRP A 111 21.32 -7.34 -10.98
N ARG A 112 21.66 -7.29 -9.69
CA ARG A 112 21.02 -6.40 -8.70
C ARG A 112 21.23 -4.92 -9.04
N ARG A 113 20.41 -4.06 -8.44
CA ARG A 113 20.38 -2.59 -8.66
C ARG A 113 20.01 -2.13 -10.09
N ARG A 114 19.56 -3.05 -10.95
CA ARG A 114 19.03 -2.75 -12.30
C ARG A 114 17.50 -2.70 -12.37
N GLY A 115 16.83 -2.79 -11.22
CA GLY A 115 15.37 -2.75 -11.14
C GLY A 115 14.66 -4.08 -11.46
N LEU A 116 15.38 -5.20 -11.59
CA LEU A 116 14.78 -6.50 -11.94
C LEU A 116 13.73 -6.99 -10.93
N ALA A 117 13.98 -6.87 -9.63
CA ALA A 117 12.99 -7.27 -8.61
C ALA A 117 11.65 -6.52 -8.77
N ARG A 118 11.72 -5.23 -9.13
CA ARG A 118 10.53 -4.43 -9.44
C ARG A 118 9.85 -4.91 -10.72
N ALA A 119 10.62 -5.21 -11.76
CA ALA A 119 10.10 -5.68 -13.04
C ALA A 119 9.42 -7.05 -12.92
N LEU A 120 10.00 -7.96 -12.12
CA LEU A 120 9.42 -9.28 -11.80
C LEU A 120 8.07 -9.15 -11.08
N LEU A 121 7.99 -8.31 -10.04
CA LEU A 121 6.73 -8.02 -9.35
C LEU A 121 5.71 -7.41 -10.32
N GLN A 122 6.09 -6.41 -11.11
CA GLN A 122 5.19 -5.76 -12.06
C GLN A 122 4.62 -6.76 -13.08
N ALA A 123 5.47 -7.63 -13.64
CA ALA A 123 5.03 -8.66 -14.57
C ALA A 123 4.12 -9.71 -13.90
N ALA A 124 4.36 -10.05 -12.63
CA ALA A 124 3.50 -10.98 -11.88
C ALA A 124 2.06 -10.45 -11.71
N PHE A 125 1.90 -9.14 -11.51
CA PHE A 125 0.59 -8.52 -11.26
C PHE A 125 -0.08 -7.92 -12.51
N ALA A 126 0.59 -7.90 -13.66
CA ALA A 126 0.08 -7.25 -14.87
C ALA A 126 -1.24 -7.86 -15.40
N GLY A 127 -1.46 -9.16 -15.20
CA GLY A 127 -2.62 -9.89 -15.74
C GLY A 127 -3.91 -9.78 -14.94
N GLY A 128 -3.92 -9.14 -13.76
CA GLY A 128 -5.11 -9.00 -12.90
C GLY A 128 -5.64 -10.29 -12.27
N GLU A 129 -5.17 -11.47 -12.69
CA GLU A 129 -5.59 -12.78 -12.15
C GLU A 129 -5.41 -12.89 -10.62
N LEU A 130 -4.40 -12.18 -10.08
CA LEU A 130 -4.10 -12.19 -8.66
C LEU A 130 -5.01 -11.26 -7.85
N ASP A 131 -5.92 -10.51 -8.49
CA ASP A 131 -6.84 -9.60 -7.80
C ASP A 131 -7.97 -10.35 -7.09
N THR A 132 -8.24 -11.60 -7.46
CA THR A 132 -9.19 -12.47 -6.74
C THR A 132 -8.54 -13.30 -5.63
N ALA A 133 -7.22 -13.25 -5.50
CA ALA A 133 -6.44 -14.08 -4.58
C ALA A 133 -5.97 -13.31 -3.33
N ILE A 134 -5.64 -14.05 -2.28
CA ILE A 134 -4.82 -13.56 -1.16
C ILE A 134 -3.43 -14.14 -1.33
N LEU A 135 -2.42 -13.28 -1.32
CA LEU A 135 -1.02 -13.70 -1.40
C LEU A 135 -0.35 -13.51 -0.05
N VAL A 136 0.16 -14.60 0.53
CA VAL A 136 1.03 -14.56 1.70
C VAL A 136 2.49 -14.60 1.27
N ALA A 137 3.32 -13.80 1.92
CA ALA A 137 4.75 -13.71 1.67
C ALA A 137 5.45 -13.68 3.03
N PRO A 138 5.64 -14.85 3.68
CA PRO A 138 6.50 -14.94 4.85
C PRO A 138 7.95 -14.66 4.42
N LEU A 139 8.61 -13.71 5.08
CA LEU A 139 9.96 -13.28 4.75
C LEU A 139 10.85 -13.46 5.97
N TYR A 140 11.83 -14.35 5.83
CA TYR A 140 12.76 -14.68 6.91
C TYR A 140 14.08 -13.94 6.73
N ALA A 141 14.57 -13.30 7.78
CA ALA A 141 15.79 -12.51 7.75
C ALA A 141 17.05 -13.34 7.54
N CYS A 142 17.00 -14.64 7.86
CA CYS A 142 18.08 -15.59 7.52
C CYS A 142 18.24 -15.78 6.00
N ASP A 143 17.22 -15.45 5.22
CA ASP A 143 17.28 -15.47 3.75
C ASP A 143 17.71 -14.11 3.18
N TRP A 144 18.08 -13.12 3.99
CA TRP A 144 18.53 -11.81 3.47
C TRP A 144 20.04 -11.78 3.26
N ASP A 145 20.47 -11.39 2.06
CA ASP A 145 21.89 -11.26 1.71
C ASP A 145 22.48 -9.95 2.24
N LEU A 146 22.57 -9.81 3.57
CA LEU A 146 23.07 -8.63 4.25
C LEU A 146 24.57 -8.40 3.98
N GLU A 147 25.35 -9.48 3.92
CA GLU A 147 26.80 -9.42 3.72
C GLU A 147 27.17 -8.84 2.34
N THR A 148 26.62 -9.40 1.26
CA THR A 148 26.95 -8.94 -0.10
C THR A 148 26.26 -7.63 -0.45
N SER A 149 25.08 -7.37 0.14
CA SER A 149 24.38 -6.09 -0.08
C SER A 149 25.06 -4.93 0.65
N GLY A 150 25.79 -5.20 1.74
CA GLY A 150 26.35 -4.19 2.63
C GLY A 150 25.28 -3.39 3.39
N LEU A 151 24.02 -3.81 3.34
CA LEU A 151 22.91 -3.13 4.02
C LEU A 151 22.77 -3.62 5.45
N HIS A 152 22.49 -2.69 6.36
CA HIS A 152 22.00 -3.06 7.68
C HIS A 152 20.59 -3.69 7.56
N TRP A 153 20.24 -4.64 8.42
CA TRP A 153 18.98 -5.40 8.32
C TRP A 153 17.73 -4.50 8.28
N ARG A 154 17.77 -3.34 8.94
CA ARG A 154 16.68 -2.35 8.90
C ARG A 154 16.51 -1.75 7.51
N ASP A 155 17.60 -1.43 6.82
CA ASP A 155 17.56 -0.86 5.48
C ASP A 155 17.13 -1.91 4.45
N TYR A 156 17.57 -3.16 4.64
CA TYR A 156 17.12 -4.30 3.83
C TYR A 156 15.62 -4.52 4.00
N ARG A 157 15.11 -4.50 5.24
CA ARG A 157 13.68 -4.58 5.54
C ARG A 157 12.91 -3.43 4.87
N HIS A 158 13.40 -2.19 4.99
CA HIS A 158 12.80 -1.03 4.31
C HIS A 158 12.76 -1.17 2.78
N LEU A 159 13.81 -1.74 2.17
CA LEU A 159 13.85 -2.03 0.74
C LEU A 159 12.75 -3.03 0.35
N ILE A 160 12.60 -4.11 1.13
CA ILE A 160 11.54 -5.10 0.90
C ILE A 160 10.14 -4.46 1.01
N HIS A 161 9.85 -3.74 2.10
CA HIS A 161 8.56 -3.05 2.25
C HIS A 161 8.27 -2.12 1.07
N ARG A 162 9.27 -1.37 0.60
CA ARG A 162 9.10 -0.46 -0.54
C ARG A 162 8.76 -1.18 -1.84
N LEU A 163 9.34 -2.36 -2.08
CA LEU A 163 9.06 -3.17 -3.27
C LEU A 163 7.64 -3.75 -3.21
N PHE A 164 7.27 -4.34 -2.08
CA PHE A 164 6.02 -5.08 -1.91
C PHE A 164 4.80 -4.15 -1.71
N ARG A 165 4.92 -3.08 -0.92
CA ARG A 165 3.78 -2.16 -0.63
C ARG A 165 3.19 -1.51 -1.89
N ARG A 166 4.02 -1.27 -2.91
CA ARG A 166 3.56 -0.76 -4.21
C ARG A 166 2.60 -1.68 -4.95
N HIS A 167 2.60 -2.96 -4.58
CA HIS A 167 1.74 -3.99 -5.17
C HIS A 167 0.64 -4.42 -4.19
N GLY A 168 0.32 -3.61 -3.17
CA GLY A 168 -0.81 -3.85 -2.26
C GLY A 168 -0.50 -4.77 -1.07
N PHE A 169 0.78 -5.13 -0.84
CA PHE A 169 1.15 -5.89 0.36
C PHE A 169 1.19 -5.01 1.60
N ALA A 170 0.76 -5.56 2.72
CA ALA A 170 0.85 -4.97 4.04
C ALA A 170 1.42 -5.97 5.05
N ASP A 171 1.95 -5.46 6.15
CA ASP A 171 2.38 -6.26 7.29
C ASP A 171 1.20 -6.91 7.99
N PHE A 172 1.32 -8.21 8.28
CA PHE A 172 0.37 -8.95 9.10
C PHE A 172 1.11 -9.54 10.31
N VAL A 173 0.45 -9.47 11.46
CA VAL A 173 0.91 -10.17 12.66
C VAL A 173 0.42 -11.61 12.59
N THR A 174 1.28 -12.54 12.98
CA THR A 174 0.97 -13.95 13.10
C THR A 174 1.72 -14.54 14.30
N ASP A 175 1.17 -15.58 14.91
CA ASP A 175 1.87 -16.40 15.90
C ASP A 175 2.63 -17.57 15.26
N ASP A 176 2.74 -17.59 13.92
CA ASP A 176 3.50 -18.60 13.20
C ASP A 176 4.91 -18.75 13.78
N PRO A 177 5.30 -19.96 14.23
CA PRO A 177 6.61 -20.16 14.87
C PRO A 177 7.78 -19.79 13.96
N LEU A 178 7.66 -19.95 12.64
CA LEU A 178 8.74 -19.63 11.70
C LEU A 178 8.85 -18.12 11.48
N VAL A 179 7.75 -17.37 11.49
CA VAL A 179 7.78 -15.91 11.43
C VAL A 179 8.26 -15.34 12.77
N THR A 180 7.75 -15.82 13.90
CA THR A 180 8.04 -15.25 15.22
C THR A 180 9.42 -15.57 15.79
N VAL A 181 10.13 -16.58 15.26
CA VAL A 181 11.45 -17.02 15.74
C VAL A 181 12.51 -15.91 15.71
N ASP A 182 12.40 -14.96 14.77
CA ASP A 182 13.31 -13.81 14.67
C ASP A 182 12.48 -12.52 14.47
N PRO A 183 12.63 -11.49 15.34
CA PRO A 183 11.89 -10.23 15.22
C PRO A 183 12.18 -9.44 13.92
N LYS A 184 13.23 -9.81 13.18
CA LYS A 184 13.52 -9.25 11.85
C LYS A 184 12.57 -9.80 10.78
N ASN A 185 12.04 -11.00 10.96
CA ASN A 185 11.11 -11.63 10.03
C ASN A 185 9.81 -10.82 9.93
N VAL A 186 9.15 -10.93 8.77
CA VAL A 186 7.85 -10.28 8.55
C VAL A 186 6.95 -11.20 7.75
N LEU A 187 5.66 -11.15 8.04
CA LEU A 187 4.64 -11.68 7.15
C LEU A 187 4.06 -10.51 6.36
N LEU A 188 4.31 -10.49 5.06
CA LEU A 188 3.62 -9.57 4.16
C LEU A 188 2.46 -10.28 3.49
N VAL A 189 1.32 -9.60 3.38
CA VAL A 189 0.13 -10.17 2.76
C VAL A 189 -0.51 -9.14 1.84
N ARG A 190 -0.88 -9.59 0.65
CA ARG A 190 -1.70 -8.83 -0.30
C ARG A 190 -3.09 -9.46 -0.34
N VAL A 191 -4.11 -8.67 -0.01
CA VAL A 191 -5.51 -9.05 -0.24
C VAL A 191 -5.92 -8.44 -1.57
N GLY A 192 -6.19 -9.28 -2.57
CA GLY A 192 -6.63 -8.82 -3.89
C GLY A 192 -7.93 -8.02 -3.81
N GLU A 193 -8.08 -7.03 -4.70
CA GLU A 193 -9.20 -6.08 -4.68
C GLU A 193 -10.56 -6.75 -4.93
N ALA A 194 -10.56 -7.89 -5.62
CA ALA A 194 -11.74 -8.72 -5.93
C ALA A 194 -11.76 -10.03 -5.13
N ALA A 195 -10.98 -10.15 -4.05
CA ALA A 195 -10.96 -11.34 -3.22
C ALA A 195 -12.30 -11.54 -2.49
N ALA A 196 -12.83 -12.76 -2.52
CA ALA A 196 -14.11 -13.08 -1.90
C ALA A 196 -14.04 -12.89 -0.36
N PRO A 197 -15.09 -12.36 0.29
CA PRO A 197 -15.09 -12.20 1.76
C PRO A 197 -14.83 -13.50 2.52
N GLY A 198 -15.33 -14.64 2.02
CA GLY A 198 -15.08 -15.96 2.62
C GLY A 198 -13.62 -16.40 2.56
N LEU A 199 -12.89 -16.05 1.49
CA LEU A 199 -11.46 -16.31 1.36
C LEU A 199 -10.66 -15.56 2.43
N TYR A 200 -10.99 -14.29 2.66
CA TYR A 200 -10.36 -13.51 3.74
C TYR A 200 -10.65 -14.07 5.13
N GLN A 201 -11.88 -14.51 5.39
CA GLN A 201 -12.23 -15.16 6.67
C GLN A 201 -11.44 -16.46 6.89
N ALA A 202 -11.33 -17.30 5.86
CA ALA A 202 -10.58 -18.55 5.92
C ALA A 202 -9.08 -18.29 6.15
N PHE A 203 -8.49 -17.34 5.40
CA PHE A 203 -7.10 -16.92 5.59
C PHE A 203 -6.86 -16.37 7.00
N ARG A 204 -7.76 -15.53 7.54
CA ARG A 204 -7.62 -14.97 8.88
C ARG A 204 -7.54 -16.03 9.97
N ALA A 205 -8.21 -17.17 9.81
CA ALA A 205 -8.15 -18.27 10.76
C ALA A 205 -6.78 -18.99 10.77
N LEU A 206 -5.89 -18.69 9.82
CA LEU A 206 -4.53 -19.23 9.78
C LEU A 206 -3.51 -18.30 10.47
N LEU A 207 -3.82 -17.01 10.66
CA LEU A 207 -2.90 -16.04 11.27
C LEU A 207 -2.54 -16.40 12.71
N SER A 208 -3.46 -17.05 13.41
CA SER A 208 -3.25 -17.57 14.76
C SER A 208 -3.82 -18.98 14.91
N GLU A 209 -3.05 -19.87 15.52
CA GLU A 209 -3.62 -21.11 16.04
C GLU A 209 -4.29 -20.74 17.36
N VAL A 210 -5.61 -20.90 17.46
CA VAL A 210 -6.31 -20.70 18.74
C VAL A 210 -5.82 -21.78 19.72
N SER A 211 -4.75 -21.48 20.46
CA SER A 211 -4.57 -22.00 21.82
C SER A 211 -5.46 -21.19 22.76
N PRO A 212 -6.04 -21.84 23.79
CA PRO A 212 -7.22 -21.36 24.48
C PRO A 212 -6.96 -20.02 25.17
N ARG A 213 -8.07 -19.27 25.32
CA ARG A 213 -8.23 -18.07 26.17
C ARG A 213 -7.09 -17.97 27.19
N VAL A 214 -6.33 -16.88 27.08
CA VAL A 214 -5.60 -16.30 28.22
C VAL A 214 -6.50 -16.52 29.45
N SER A 215 -6.00 -17.26 30.44
CA SER A 215 -6.83 -17.55 31.60
C SER A 215 -7.33 -16.23 32.19
N ALA A 216 -8.53 -16.19 32.78
CA ALA A 216 -9.03 -14.96 33.41
C ALA A 216 -7.99 -14.36 34.39
N ALA A 217 -7.16 -15.22 35.00
CA ALA A 217 -6.06 -14.88 35.88
C ALA A 217 -4.77 -14.36 35.19
N GLU A 218 -4.60 -14.57 33.88
CA GLU A 218 -3.52 -13.98 33.07
C GLU A 218 -3.99 -12.72 32.32
N ALA A 219 -5.29 -12.64 31.98
CA ALA A 219 -5.92 -11.42 31.51
C ALA A 219 -5.85 -10.34 32.61
N ASP A 220 -6.09 -10.72 33.86
CA ASP A 220 -5.90 -9.87 35.05
C ASP A 220 -4.44 -9.41 35.24
N ARG A 221 -3.44 -10.22 34.86
CA ARG A 221 -2.02 -9.83 34.95
C ARG A 221 -1.60 -8.87 33.85
N HIS A 222 -2.23 -8.93 32.67
CA HIS A 222 -2.03 -7.95 31.60
C HIS A 222 -2.71 -6.61 31.92
N GLN A 223 -3.78 -6.64 32.73
CA GLN A 223 -4.44 -5.46 33.26
C GLN A 223 -3.62 -4.72 34.32
N GLN A 224 -2.69 -5.42 35.01
CA GLN A 224 -1.75 -4.82 35.96
C GLN A 224 -0.56 -4.09 35.30
N TYR A 225 -0.27 -4.32 34.01
CA TYR A 225 0.73 -3.57 33.24
C TYR A 225 0.15 -2.39 32.45
N LEU A 226 -1.19 -2.29 32.38
CA LEU A 226 -1.87 -1.16 31.77
C LEU A 226 -2.05 -0.07 32.83
N GLY A 227 -1.36 1.06 32.63
CA GLY A 227 -1.82 2.33 33.18
C GLY A 227 -3.23 2.68 32.68
N PRO A 228 -3.77 3.86 33.01
CA PRO A 228 -5.20 4.20 32.84
C PRO A 228 -5.69 4.41 31.39
N GLY A 229 -5.10 3.78 30.36
CA GLY A 229 -5.54 3.91 28.96
C GLY A 229 -4.93 2.91 27.98
N PHE A 230 -5.49 2.84 26.76
CA PHE A 230 -4.97 2.03 25.66
C PHE A 230 -3.65 2.61 25.13
N THR A 231 -2.72 1.77 24.69
CA THR A 231 -1.44 2.17 24.09
C THR A 231 -1.30 1.72 22.64
N ALA A 232 -2.24 0.95 22.09
CA ALA A 232 -2.20 0.56 20.68
C ALA A 232 -3.59 0.35 20.06
N ILE A 233 -3.72 0.65 18.76
CA ILE A 233 -4.93 0.42 17.95
C ILE A 233 -5.37 -1.07 18.04
N ARG A 234 -4.42 -2.00 18.08
CA ARG A 234 -4.71 -3.44 18.24
C ARG A 234 -5.51 -3.75 19.52
N GLN A 235 -5.22 -3.07 20.64
CA GLN A 235 -5.93 -3.30 21.90
C GLN A 235 -7.38 -2.83 21.79
N ILE A 236 -7.62 -1.71 21.12
CA ILE A 236 -8.96 -1.20 20.83
C ILE A 236 -9.71 -2.15 19.88
N ASN A 237 -9.01 -2.72 18.89
CA ASN A 237 -9.62 -3.65 17.93
C ASN A 237 -10.12 -4.96 18.58
N GLN A 238 -9.49 -5.39 19.68
CA GLN A 238 -9.86 -6.57 20.46
C GLN A 238 -11.09 -6.37 21.36
N LEU A 239 -11.55 -5.12 21.55
CA LEU A 239 -12.75 -4.83 22.33
C LEU A 239 -14.02 -5.39 21.65
N PRO A 240 -15.10 -5.61 22.44
CA PRO A 240 -16.41 -5.89 21.89
C PRO A 240 -16.84 -4.84 20.85
N PRO A 241 -17.59 -5.23 19.79
CA PRO A 241 -17.92 -4.32 18.69
C PRO A 241 -18.52 -2.99 19.13
N GLU A 242 -19.44 -2.97 20.09
CA GLU A 242 -20.08 -1.73 20.55
C GLU A 242 -19.11 -0.76 21.21
N GLU A 243 -18.23 -1.25 22.08
CA GLU A 243 -17.21 -0.45 22.78
C GLU A 243 -16.16 0.09 21.81
N ARG A 244 -15.67 -0.77 20.93
CA ARG A 244 -14.70 -0.41 19.88
C ARG A 244 -15.27 0.65 18.93
N GLU A 245 -16.50 0.44 18.45
CA GLU A 245 -17.14 1.35 17.54
C GLU A 245 -17.44 2.70 18.20
N ALA A 246 -17.81 2.72 19.48
CA ALA A 246 -17.97 3.97 20.22
C ALA A 246 -16.65 4.77 20.26
N ILE A 247 -15.51 4.10 20.44
CA ILE A 247 -14.19 4.75 20.39
C ILE A 247 -13.91 5.32 19.00
N TYR A 248 -14.04 4.51 17.94
CA TYR A 248 -13.71 4.94 16.58
C TYR A 248 -14.70 5.94 15.99
N ARG A 249 -15.96 5.95 16.41
CA ARG A 249 -16.96 6.92 15.94
C ARG A 249 -16.57 8.36 16.26
N ARG A 250 -15.79 8.58 17.32
CA ARG A 250 -15.24 9.90 17.68
C ARG A 250 -14.31 10.48 16.61
N LEU A 251 -13.79 9.65 15.70
CA LEU A 251 -12.97 10.07 14.56
C LEU A 251 -13.79 10.56 13.35
N ILE A 252 -15.13 10.48 13.41
CA ILE A 252 -16.01 10.98 12.36
C ILE A 252 -16.24 12.50 12.57
N PRO A 253 -15.91 13.35 11.60
CA PRO A 253 -16.08 14.79 11.74
C PRO A 253 -17.55 15.18 11.92
N ARG A 254 -17.80 16.18 12.79
CA ARG A 254 -19.12 16.74 13.03
C ARG A 254 -19.85 17.12 11.74
N ARG A 255 -19.14 17.67 10.75
CA ARG A 255 -19.75 18.03 9.46
C ARG A 255 -20.33 16.82 8.70
N VAL A 256 -19.74 15.63 8.83
CA VAL A 256 -20.25 14.39 8.21
C VAL A 256 -21.51 13.94 8.95
N ILE A 257 -21.49 14.00 10.29
CA ILE A 257 -22.63 13.70 11.14
C ILE A 257 -23.83 14.58 10.79
N GLU A 258 -23.61 15.90 10.66
CA GLU A 258 -24.65 16.87 10.27
C GLU A 258 -25.15 16.65 8.83
N LEU A 259 -24.24 16.38 7.89
CA LEU A 259 -24.60 16.20 6.48
C LEU A 259 -25.51 14.99 6.26
N LEU A 260 -25.27 13.91 7.00
CA LEU A 260 -25.99 12.64 6.87
C LEU A 260 -27.05 12.44 7.96
N THR A 261 -27.25 13.43 8.84
CA THR A 261 -28.16 13.34 10.00
C THR A 261 -27.90 12.08 10.84
N LEU A 262 -26.63 11.74 11.03
CA LEU A 262 -26.24 10.56 11.81
C LEU A 262 -26.50 10.82 13.29
N ASP A 263 -27.04 9.81 13.98
CA ASP A 263 -27.00 9.76 15.42
C ASP A 263 -25.53 9.58 15.88
N PRO A 264 -24.94 10.53 16.63
CA PRO A 264 -23.55 10.43 17.09
C PRO A 264 -23.33 9.29 18.09
N ALA A 265 -24.37 8.75 18.73
CA ALA A 265 -24.27 7.65 19.69
C ALA A 265 -24.30 6.27 19.02
N THR A 266 -24.93 6.13 17.85
CA THR A 266 -25.09 4.84 17.18
C THR A 266 -24.44 4.78 15.80
N GLY A 267 -24.23 5.93 15.15
CA GLY A 267 -23.75 6.02 13.76
C GLY A 267 -24.81 5.60 12.74
N ARG A 268 -26.09 5.62 13.12
CA ARG A 268 -27.23 5.30 12.27
C ARG A 268 -27.92 6.56 11.79
N ASP A 269 -28.63 6.47 10.68
CA ASP A 269 -29.51 7.54 10.21
C ASP A 269 -30.87 7.52 10.95
N PRO A 270 -31.78 8.48 10.70
CA PRO A 270 -33.11 8.49 11.30
C PRO A 270 -33.99 7.28 10.93
N GLY A 271 -33.71 6.61 9.81
CA GLY A 271 -34.37 5.37 9.39
C GLY A 271 -33.88 4.13 10.13
N GLY A 272 -32.80 4.25 10.90
CA GLY A 272 -32.16 3.14 11.61
C GLY A 272 -31.10 2.41 10.79
N ASP A 273 -30.80 2.85 9.57
CA ASP A 273 -29.81 2.26 8.70
C ASP A 273 -28.39 2.54 9.19
N ARG A 274 -27.53 1.54 9.06
CA ARG A 274 -26.11 1.66 9.44
C ARG A 274 -25.31 2.24 8.28
N LEU A 275 -24.96 3.51 8.39
CA LEU A 275 -24.18 4.23 7.37
C LEU A 275 -22.66 4.19 7.59
N VAL A 276 -22.23 3.73 8.77
CA VAL A 276 -20.82 3.62 9.14
C VAL A 276 -20.36 2.17 9.16
N THR A 277 -19.30 1.88 8.40
CA THR A 277 -18.60 0.60 8.38
C THR A 277 -17.22 0.75 9.01
N TYR A 278 -16.90 -0.13 9.96
CA TYR A 278 -15.58 -0.20 10.60
C TYR A 278 -14.88 -1.48 10.18
N VAL A 279 -13.75 -1.35 9.49
CA VAL A 279 -12.83 -2.45 9.20
C VAL A 279 -11.71 -2.38 10.23
N CYS A 280 -11.83 -3.21 11.25
CA CYS A 280 -11.00 -3.19 12.46
C CYS A 280 -10.66 -4.63 12.89
N PRO A 281 -9.73 -5.30 12.18
CA PRO A 281 -9.38 -6.66 12.54
C PRO A 281 -8.73 -6.68 13.96
N PRO A 282 -9.18 -7.55 14.89
CA PRO A 282 -8.76 -7.58 16.30
C PRO A 282 -7.25 -7.49 16.51
N ASP A 283 -6.47 -8.26 15.76
CA ASP A 283 -5.02 -8.35 15.97
C ASP A 283 -4.20 -7.38 15.13
N GLN A 284 -4.86 -6.45 14.44
CA GLN A 284 -4.20 -5.52 13.53
C GLN A 284 -4.03 -4.14 14.17
N GLY A 285 -2.90 -3.51 13.90
CA GLY A 285 -2.61 -2.13 14.30
C GLY A 285 -3.26 -1.09 13.38
N PHE A 286 -4.36 -1.39 12.70
CA PHE A 286 -5.03 -0.44 11.83
C PHE A 286 -6.55 -0.45 12.00
N VAL A 287 -7.17 0.67 11.67
CA VAL A 287 -8.62 0.81 11.54
C VAL A 287 -8.93 1.56 10.25
N ARG A 288 -9.98 1.14 9.56
CA ARG A 288 -10.57 1.89 8.45
C ARG A 288 -12.04 2.16 8.76
N ILE A 289 -12.40 3.43 8.74
CA ILE A 289 -13.74 3.94 9.00
C ILE A 289 -14.28 4.44 7.68
N GLU A 290 -15.41 3.91 7.24
CA GLU A 290 -16.12 4.33 6.03
C GLU A 290 -17.50 4.83 6.40
N VAL A 291 -17.86 5.99 5.86
CA VAL A 291 -19.21 6.57 5.98
C VAL A 291 -19.75 6.79 4.57
N ARG A 292 -20.90 6.21 4.28
CA ARG A 292 -21.59 6.32 2.98
C ARG A 292 -22.90 7.08 3.16
N GLN A 293 -23.41 7.68 2.08
CA GLN A 293 -24.74 8.30 2.13
C GLN A 293 -25.81 7.21 2.18
N HIS A 294 -25.66 6.18 1.36
CA HIS A 294 -26.44 4.94 1.43
C HIS A 294 -25.50 3.72 1.41
N PRO A 295 -25.84 2.61 2.07
CA PRO A 295 -24.99 1.41 2.11
C PRO A 295 -24.48 0.89 0.75
N PRO A 296 -25.27 0.89 -0.35
CA PRO A 296 -24.80 0.39 -1.65
C PRO A 296 -23.99 1.41 -2.47
N ASP A 297 -23.88 2.67 -2.03
CA ASP A 297 -23.17 3.70 -2.79
C ASP A 297 -21.70 3.29 -2.98
N GLN A 298 -21.16 3.46 -4.19
CA GLN A 298 -19.77 3.06 -4.45
C GLN A 298 -18.74 3.94 -3.72
N ASP A 299 -19.02 5.24 -3.57
CA ASP A 299 -18.09 6.20 -3.01
C ASP A 299 -18.43 6.47 -1.54
N CYS A 300 -17.39 6.57 -0.71
CA CYS A 300 -17.56 7.07 0.65
C CYS A 300 -17.76 8.59 0.64
N VAL A 301 -18.66 9.08 1.49
CA VAL A 301 -18.71 10.49 1.91
C VAL A 301 -17.48 10.82 2.74
N PHE A 302 -17.11 9.91 3.65
CA PHE A 302 -15.92 10.02 4.47
C PHE A 302 -15.23 8.68 4.62
N LEU A 303 -13.91 8.67 4.49
CA LEU A 303 -13.09 7.50 4.77
C LEU A 303 -11.86 7.97 5.53
N LEU A 304 -11.56 7.31 6.66
CA LEU A 304 -10.31 7.49 7.38
C LEU A 304 -9.68 6.12 7.63
N LYS A 305 -8.44 5.94 7.16
CA LYS A 305 -7.62 4.78 7.50
C LYS A 305 -6.45 5.24 8.37
N LEU A 306 -6.42 4.74 9.61
CA LEU A 306 -5.30 4.91 10.52
C LEU A 306 -4.54 3.59 10.62
N THR A 307 -3.22 3.67 10.57
CA THR A 307 -2.29 2.55 10.80
C THR A 307 -1.38 2.91 11.97
N GLN A 308 -0.87 1.91 12.67
CA GLN A 308 0.14 2.07 13.71
C GLN A 308 1.35 1.25 13.30
N PRO A 309 2.20 1.79 12.41
CA PRO A 309 3.35 1.07 11.86
C PRO A 309 4.50 0.92 12.87
N ALA A 310 4.55 1.75 13.91
CA ALA A 310 5.57 1.76 14.96
C ALA A 310 4.94 2.05 16.33
N GLU A 311 5.68 1.87 17.42
CA GLU A 311 5.15 2.10 18.76
C GLU A 311 4.92 3.58 19.05
N GLU A 312 5.70 4.48 18.46
CA GLU A 312 5.75 5.89 18.82
C GLU A 312 4.77 6.76 18.03
N LEU A 313 4.18 6.24 16.94
CA LEU A 313 3.39 7.03 16.01
C LEU A 313 2.12 6.33 15.49
N VAL A 314 1.13 7.15 15.15
CA VAL A 314 -0.04 6.77 14.34
C VAL A 314 0.12 7.39 12.96
N GLU A 315 -0.19 6.64 11.92
CA GLU A 315 -0.11 7.08 10.53
C GLU A 315 -1.52 7.26 9.95
N ILE A 316 -1.80 8.41 9.35
CA ILE A 316 -2.99 8.58 8.51
C ILE A 316 -2.63 8.03 7.12
N ALA A 317 -2.87 6.73 6.94
CA ALA A 317 -2.58 6.03 5.69
C ALA A 317 -3.48 6.51 4.55
N PHE A 318 -4.72 6.89 4.85
CA PHE A 318 -5.65 7.31 3.81
C PHE A 318 -6.79 8.18 4.36
N ILE A 319 -7.20 9.19 3.59
CA ILE A 319 -8.37 10.03 3.91
C ILE A 319 -9.14 10.41 2.65
N ILE A 320 -10.47 10.25 2.68
CA ILE A 320 -11.41 10.77 1.68
C ILE A 320 -12.47 11.60 2.41
N ALA A 321 -12.88 12.70 1.78
CA ALA A 321 -13.97 13.54 2.24
C ALA A 321 -14.72 14.11 1.03
N ASN A 322 -15.64 13.33 0.46
CA ASN A 322 -16.38 13.66 -0.75
C ASN A 322 -17.71 14.35 -0.43
N ASP A 323 -18.07 15.35 -1.22
CA ASP A 323 -19.44 15.86 -1.28
C ASP A 323 -20.28 14.88 -2.10
N PRO A 324 -21.23 14.16 -1.48
CA PRO A 324 -22.03 13.15 -2.20
C PRO A 324 -22.96 13.77 -3.25
N GLN A 325 -23.28 15.07 -3.14
CA GLN A 325 -24.13 15.79 -4.09
C GLN A 325 -23.34 16.33 -5.29
N ALA A 326 -22.01 16.31 -5.24
CA ALA A 326 -21.17 16.78 -6.33
C ALA A 326 -21.08 15.72 -7.45
N GLU A 327 -20.94 16.20 -8.69
CA GLU A 327 -20.64 15.35 -9.85
C GLU A 327 -19.45 14.42 -9.57
N ARG A 328 -19.57 13.18 -10.05
CA ARG A 328 -18.52 12.16 -9.97
C ARG A 328 -17.73 12.12 -11.28
N PHE A 329 -16.41 12.04 -11.17
CA PHE A 329 -15.48 11.87 -12.28
C PHE A 329 -14.78 10.51 -12.15
N ASP A 330 -14.80 9.70 -13.20
CA ASP A 330 -14.26 8.32 -13.24
C ASP A 330 -12.73 8.30 -13.39
N VAL A 331 -12.02 9.14 -12.62
CA VAL A 331 -10.55 9.24 -12.64
C VAL A 331 -9.86 8.04 -11.97
N ASP A 332 -10.60 7.28 -11.19
CA ASP A 332 -10.20 6.05 -10.50
C ASP A 332 -10.66 4.78 -11.25
N ARG A 333 -11.03 4.90 -12.52
CA ARG A 333 -11.42 3.78 -13.37
C ARG A 333 -10.68 3.76 -14.70
N ASP A 334 -10.52 2.57 -15.27
CA ASP A 334 -10.00 2.40 -16.63
C ASP A 334 -11.09 2.66 -17.69
N SER A 335 -10.71 2.59 -18.96
CA SER A 335 -11.63 2.74 -20.10
C SER A 335 -12.77 1.71 -20.17
N ARG A 336 -12.66 0.60 -19.41
CA ARG A 336 -13.67 -0.46 -19.30
C ARG A 336 -14.53 -0.32 -18.04
N GLY A 337 -14.28 0.70 -17.22
CA GLY A 337 -14.97 0.94 -15.96
C GLY A 337 -14.45 0.12 -14.78
N ASN A 338 -13.33 -0.58 -14.92
CA ASN A 338 -12.73 -1.30 -13.79
C ASN A 338 -12.06 -0.33 -12.82
N PRO A 339 -12.13 -0.55 -11.50
CA PRO A 339 -11.39 0.24 -10.53
C PRO A 339 -9.89 0.21 -10.80
N VAL A 340 -9.24 1.35 -10.58
CA VAL A 340 -7.81 1.53 -10.77
C VAL A 340 -7.20 2.01 -9.46
N GLY A 341 -6.21 1.24 -8.97
CA GLY A 341 -5.47 1.59 -7.77
C GLY A 341 -4.74 2.93 -7.88
N ILE A 342 -4.65 3.63 -6.76
CA ILE A 342 -3.88 4.88 -6.65
C ILE A 342 -2.40 4.57 -6.91
N LEU A 343 -1.73 5.40 -7.71
CA LEU A 343 -0.35 5.19 -8.17
C LEU A 343 -0.13 3.95 -9.08
N SER A 344 -1.19 3.31 -9.59
CA SER A 344 -1.07 2.21 -10.58
C SER A 344 -0.40 2.64 -11.89
N GLY A 345 -0.44 3.94 -12.20
CA GLY A 345 0.03 4.49 -13.48
C GLY A 345 -1.00 4.37 -14.62
N ILE A 346 -2.11 3.67 -14.39
CA ILE A 346 -3.24 3.63 -15.32
C ILE A 346 -4.01 4.95 -15.17
N ARG A 347 -4.25 5.64 -16.29
CA ARG A 347 -4.89 6.96 -16.34
C ARG A 347 -6.19 6.91 -17.13
N ASN A 348 -7.11 7.81 -16.79
CA ASN A 348 -8.29 8.13 -17.60
C ASN A 348 -8.26 9.61 -18.02
N PRO A 349 -7.52 9.97 -19.07
CA PRO A 349 -7.24 11.38 -19.40
C PRO A 349 -8.49 12.23 -19.69
N GLY A 350 -9.56 11.60 -20.21
CA GLY A 350 -10.82 12.29 -20.48
C GLY A 350 -11.52 12.75 -19.20
N GLU A 351 -11.62 11.85 -18.23
CA GLU A 351 -12.20 12.15 -16.91
C GLU A 351 -11.29 13.05 -16.08
N GLU A 352 -9.97 12.88 -16.17
CA GLU A 352 -8.99 13.77 -15.54
C GLU A 352 -9.13 15.22 -16.04
N LEU A 353 -9.33 15.40 -17.36
CA LEU A 353 -9.55 16.71 -17.94
C LEU A 353 -10.87 17.34 -17.47
N ARG A 354 -11.95 16.55 -17.38
CA ARG A 354 -13.24 17.01 -16.81
C ARG A 354 -13.09 17.41 -15.35
N ALA A 355 -12.47 16.57 -14.53
CA ALA A 355 -12.21 16.83 -13.13
C ALA A 355 -11.37 18.10 -12.93
N MET A 356 -10.28 18.26 -13.71
CA MET A 356 -9.45 19.46 -13.69
C MET A 356 -10.26 20.72 -14.00
N ARG A 357 -11.08 20.70 -15.06
CA ARG A 357 -11.95 21.82 -15.45
C ARG A 357 -13.01 22.15 -14.39
N ALA A 358 -13.50 21.14 -13.67
CA ALA A 358 -14.39 21.30 -12.52
C ALA A 358 -13.66 21.78 -11.24
N GLY A 359 -12.34 21.99 -11.30
CA GLY A 359 -11.54 22.51 -10.19
C GLY A 359 -11.12 21.44 -9.18
N LEU A 360 -11.09 20.16 -9.57
CA LEU A 360 -10.57 19.09 -8.72
C LEU A 360 -9.04 18.95 -8.89
N ALA A 361 -8.38 18.42 -7.87
CA ALA A 361 -6.97 18.02 -7.92
C ALA A 361 -6.83 16.58 -8.47
N PRO A 362 -5.62 16.16 -8.88
CA PRO A 362 -5.39 14.80 -9.36
C PRO A 362 -5.87 13.73 -8.37
N GLY A 363 -6.54 12.70 -8.87
CA GLY A 363 -7.05 11.58 -8.07
C GLY A 363 -8.34 11.87 -7.29
N GLN A 364 -8.88 13.09 -7.34
CA GLN A 364 -10.19 13.36 -6.73
C GLN A 364 -11.33 12.93 -7.66
N VAL A 365 -12.21 12.07 -7.15
CA VAL A 365 -13.40 11.59 -7.87
C VAL A 365 -14.61 12.50 -7.71
N ARG A 366 -14.64 13.33 -6.66
CA ARG A 366 -15.71 14.30 -6.36
C ARG A 366 -15.13 15.55 -5.72
N ARG A 367 -15.91 16.63 -5.73
CA ARG A 367 -15.59 17.83 -4.96
C ARG A 367 -15.46 17.47 -3.48
N GLY A 368 -14.38 17.92 -2.84
CA GLY A 368 -14.13 17.59 -1.44
C GLY A 368 -14.89 18.51 -0.45
N LEU A 369 -15.25 17.97 0.73
CA LEU A 369 -15.89 18.69 1.83
C LEU A 369 -14.94 19.58 2.67
N ARG A 370 -13.63 19.59 2.34
CA ARG A 370 -12.58 20.37 3.02
C ARG A 370 -12.45 20.06 4.53
N LEU A 371 -12.58 18.78 4.89
CA LEU A 371 -12.66 18.35 6.30
C LEU A 371 -11.33 18.16 7.03
N PHE A 372 -10.18 18.34 6.37
CA PHE A 372 -8.88 18.04 6.99
C PHE A 372 -8.64 18.81 8.30
N ARG A 373 -9.08 20.09 8.38
CA ARG A 373 -9.04 20.88 9.63
C ARG A 373 -9.88 20.34 10.77
N GLN A 374 -10.94 19.59 10.48
CA GLN A 374 -11.77 18.94 11.50
C GLN A 374 -11.23 17.55 11.84
N VAL A 375 -10.72 16.82 10.85
CA VAL A 375 -10.22 15.45 11.04
C VAL A 375 -8.91 15.43 11.82
N LEU A 376 -7.98 16.33 11.52
CA LEU A 376 -6.65 16.33 12.13
C LEU A 376 -6.71 16.44 13.66
N PRO A 377 -7.47 17.37 14.28
CA PRO A 377 -7.61 17.42 15.74
C PRO A 377 -8.19 16.14 16.35
N LEU A 378 -9.10 15.45 15.65
CA LEU A 378 -9.66 14.18 16.13
C LEU A 378 -8.60 13.08 16.15
N VAL A 379 -7.75 13.03 15.11
CA VAL A 379 -6.63 12.08 15.05
C VAL A 379 -5.56 12.44 16.08
N GLU A 380 -5.27 13.72 16.29
CA GLU A 380 -4.34 14.20 17.33
C GLU A 380 -4.81 13.81 18.73
N ALA A 381 -6.10 14.01 19.03
CA ALA A 381 -6.68 13.59 20.30
C ALA A 381 -6.59 12.07 20.48
N PHE A 382 -6.98 11.30 19.46
CA PHE A 382 -6.91 9.84 19.47
C PHE A 382 -5.48 9.31 19.64
N ALA A 383 -4.51 9.88 18.92
CA ALA A 383 -3.10 9.52 19.06
C ALA A 383 -2.56 9.86 20.46
N GLY A 384 -2.96 11.00 21.02
CA GLY A 384 -2.62 11.39 22.39
C GLY A 384 -3.22 10.46 23.45
N GLU A 385 -4.49 10.05 23.30
CA GLU A 385 -5.13 9.03 24.15
C GLU A 385 -4.38 7.69 24.11
N LEU A 386 -3.79 7.35 22.96
CA LEU A 386 -2.94 6.16 22.78
C LEU A 386 -1.50 6.31 23.32
N GLY A 387 -1.16 7.45 23.92
CA GLY A 387 0.19 7.76 24.38
C GLY A 387 1.20 7.92 23.25
N LYS A 388 0.75 8.27 22.04
CA LYS A 388 1.62 8.51 20.88
C LYS A 388 2.12 9.94 20.89
N GLU A 389 3.33 10.15 20.44
CA GLU A 389 3.92 11.49 20.40
C GLU A 389 3.81 12.13 19.01
N GLN A 390 3.55 11.31 17.97
CA GLN A 390 3.66 11.74 16.58
C GLN A 390 2.55 11.17 15.70
N ILE A 391 2.19 11.93 14.67
CA ILE A 391 1.38 11.48 13.54
C ILE A 391 2.22 11.52 12.27
N SER A 392 2.18 10.49 11.43
CA SER A 392 2.79 10.51 10.09
C SER A 392 1.78 10.41 8.96
N VAL A 393 2.14 10.91 7.78
CA VAL A 393 1.35 10.82 6.54
C VAL A 393 2.24 10.70 5.31
N GLU A 394 1.72 10.10 4.23
CA GLU A 394 2.39 10.02 2.94
C GLU A 394 1.70 10.94 1.91
N ALA A 395 2.46 11.83 1.29
CA ALA A 395 1.94 12.75 0.28
C ALA A 395 1.90 12.10 -1.11
N LEU A 396 0.83 11.35 -1.38
CA LEU A 396 0.63 10.62 -2.64
C LEU A 396 0.62 11.53 -3.89
N SER A 397 0.49 12.84 -3.72
CA SER A 397 0.56 13.83 -4.79
C SER A 397 1.13 15.14 -4.28
N TYR A 398 1.58 16.02 -5.20
CA TYR A 398 2.19 17.31 -4.85
C TYR A 398 1.27 18.19 -3.98
N HIS A 399 -0.02 18.27 -4.31
CA HIS A 399 -0.97 19.07 -3.51
C HIS A 399 -1.20 18.53 -2.08
N HIS A 400 -1.00 17.23 -1.84
CA HIS A 400 -1.06 16.64 -0.49
C HIS A 400 0.12 17.11 0.37
N ALA A 401 1.33 17.19 -0.19
CA ALA A 401 2.49 17.69 0.56
C ALA A 401 2.24 19.11 1.10
N PHE A 402 1.70 19.99 0.24
CA PHE A 402 1.29 21.35 0.61
C PHE A 402 0.16 21.37 1.63
N LEU A 403 -0.84 20.49 1.47
CA LEU A 403 -1.93 20.36 2.44
C LEU A 403 -1.38 20.05 3.83
N TYR A 404 -0.47 19.08 3.93
CA TYR A 404 0.08 18.65 5.22
C TYR A 404 0.97 19.73 5.84
N GLU A 405 1.87 20.37 5.08
CA GLU A 405 2.67 21.49 5.60
C GLU A 405 1.80 22.61 6.20
N ARG A 406 0.73 22.99 5.50
CA ARG A 406 -0.21 24.02 5.98
C ARG A 406 -0.92 23.66 7.27
N HIS A 407 -0.94 22.38 7.63
CA HIS A 407 -1.52 21.89 8.88
C HIS A 407 -0.45 21.53 9.91
N GLY A 408 0.78 22.03 9.72
CA GLY A 408 1.88 21.93 10.68
C GLY A 408 2.63 20.62 10.64
N PHE A 409 2.57 19.88 9.53
CA PHE A 409 3.43 18.71 9.33
C PHE A 409 4.80 19.14 8.80
N GLY A 410 5.86 18.62 9.42
CA GLY A 410 7.22 18.63 8.90
C GLY A 410 7.50 17.44 7.98
N TYR A 411 8.77 17.22 7.66
CA TYR A 411 9.24 16.16 6.75
C TYR A 411 10.07 15.11 7.47
N LEU A 412 9.71 13.84 7.27
CA LEU A 412 10.60 12.72 7.52
C LEU A 412 11.54 12.51 6.34
N THR A 413 11.00 12.57 5.11
CA THR A 413 11.77 12.41 3.87
C THR A 413 11.19 13.27 2.74
N GLY A 414 12.04 13.63 1.77
CA GLY A 414 11.60 14.23 0.51
C GLY A 414 11.48 15.76 0.49
N ARG A 415 11.89 16.46 1.56
CA ARG A 415 11.90 17.93 1.62
C ARG A 415 12.69 18.57 0.48
N ASP A 416 13.97 18.21 0.34
CA ASP A 416 14.86 18.81 -0.66
C ASP A 416 14.32 18.68 -2.08
N ARG A 417 13.73 17.52 -2.38
CA ARG A 417 13.10 17.27 -3.70
C ARG A 417 11.89 18.16 -3.92
N LEU A 418 11.07 18.38 -2.90
CA LEU A 418 9.92 19.25 -3.02
C LEU A 418 10.31 20.73 -3.17
N GLU A 419 11.37 21.17 -2.47
CA GLU A 419 11.97 22.50 -2.62
C GLU A 419 12.54 22.69 -4.03
N GLU A 420 13.20 21.68 -4.59
CA GLU A 420 13.70 21.68 -5.98
C GLU A 420 12.55 21.79 -6.99
N VAL A 421 11.51 20.97 -6.83
CA VAL A 421 10.32 21.02 -7.70
C VAL A 421 9.65 22.39 -7.60
N HIS A 422 9.48 22.90 -6.38
CA HIS A 422 8.90 24.22 -6.17
C HIS A 422 9.71 25.32 -6.88
N ARG A 423 11.05 25.33 -6.72
CA ARG A 423 11.95 26.25 -7.40
C ARG A 423 11.87 26.10 -8.92
N GLY A 424 11.70 24.87 -9.41
CA GLY A 424 11.47 24.59 -10.82
C GLY A 424 10.26 25.29 -11.40
N PHE A 425 9.19 25.50 -10.61
CA PHE A 425 7.98 26.21 -11.04
C PHE A 425 8.03 27.74 -10.83
N GLN A 426 9.08 28.27 -10.20
CA GLN A 426 9.24 29.72 -10.04
C GLN A 426 9.63 30.41 -11.35
N PRO A 427 9.47 31.75 -11.47
CA PRO A 427 9.92 32.51 -12.62
C PRO A 427 11.37 32.20 -13.03
N GLY A 428 11.57 31.79 -14.28
CA GLY A 428 12.88 31.38 -14.82
C GLY A 428 13.31 29.95 -14.46
N GLY A 429 12.46 29.18 -13.77
CA GLY A 429 12.73 27.80 -13.39
C GLY A 429 12.51 26.79 -14.53
N LEU A 430 13.20 25.65 -14.45
CA LEU A 430 13.16 24.61 -15.47
C LEU A 430 11.74 24.07 -15.74
N LEU A 431 10.94 23.85 -14.71
CA LEU A 431 9.59 23.31 -14.85
C LEU A 431 8.61 24.36 -15.37
N GLN A 432 8.80 25.64 -15.03
CA GLN A 432 8.03 26.74 -15.62
C GLN A 432 8.25 26.78 -17.14
N GLY A 433 9.49 26.63 -17.60
CA GLY A 433 9.80 26.56 -19.04
C GLY A 433 9.22 25.34 -19.76
N ARG A 434 8.85 24.28 -19.02
CA ARG A 434 8.17 23.08 -19.56
C ARG A 434 6.64 23.20 -19.57
N LEU A 435 6.07 24.29 -19.05
CA LEU A 435 4.65 24.60 -19.18
C LEU A 435 4.40 25.29 -20.52
N ASP A 436 4.54 24.51 -21.58
CA ASP A 436 4.51 24.95 -22.98
C ASP A 436 3.14 24.79 -23.65
N GLY A 437 2.12 24.34 -22.91
CA GLY A 437 0.80 24.06 -23.46
C GLY A 437 0.72 22.78 -24.32
N SER A 438 1.74 21.91 -24.29
CA SER A 438 1.75 20.63 -25.02
C SER A 438 0.60 19.69 -24.62
N THR A 439 0.10 19.83 -23.40
CA THR A 439 -1.13 19.17 -22.93
C THR A 439 -2.00 20.18 -22.17
N PRO A 440 -3.32 19.92 -22.02
CA PRO A 440 -4.18 20.75 -21.17
C PRO A 440 -3.71 20.86 -19.72
N PHE A 441 -2.87 19.92 -19.25
CA PHE A 441 -2.32 19.90 -17.90
C PHE A 441 -1.01 20.69 -17.76
N ARG A 442 -0.42 21.17 -18.87
CA ARG A 442 0.86 21.90 -18.93
C ARG A 442 0.73 23.34 -19.43
N MET A 443 -0.43 23.94 -19.21
CA MET A 443 -0.66 25.35 -19.54
C MET A 443 0.24 26.25 -18.69
N PRO A 444 0.77 27.38 -19.22
CA PRO A 444 1.65 28.30 -18.48
C PRO A 444 1.11 28.73 -17.11
N GLU A 445 -0.21 28.92 -17.01
CA GLU A 445 -0.90 29.36 -15.78
C GLU A 445 -0.82 28.31 -14.66
N ALA A 446 -0.52 27.05 -14.99
CA ALA A 446 -0.41 25.97 -14.01
C ALA A 446 0.68 26.24 -12.95
N SER A 447 1.73 27.03 -13.27
CA SER A 447 2.74 27.41 -12.27
C SER A 447 2.19 28.30 -11.15
N ALA A 448 1.05 28.98 -11.36
CA ALA A 448 0.53 29.96 -10.39
C ALA A 448 -0.17 29.33 -9.18
N THR A 449 -0.59 28.06 -9.27
CA THR A 449 -1.37 27.39 -8.21
C THR A 449 -0.78 26.04 -7.83
N VAL A 450 -0.98 25.61 -6.57
CA VAL A 450 -0.58 24.27 -6.11
C VAL A 450 -1.29 23.19 -6.93
N ARG A 451 -2.58 23.39 -7.21
CA ARG A 451 -3.37 22.46 -8.02
C ARG A 451 -2.86 22.36 -9.46
N GLY A 452 -2.56 23.49 -10.10
CA GLY A 452 -2.00 23.53 -11.45
C GLY A 452 -0.67 22.77 -11.53
N ARG A 453 0.26 23.06 -10.61
CA ARG A 453 1.53 22.34 -10.49
C ARG A 453 1.32 20.84 -10.27
N SER A 454 0.34 20.46 -9.44
CA SER A 454 0.03 19.06 -9.19
C SER A 454 -0.49 18.34 -10.44
N TRP A 455 -1.31 18.98 -11.28
CA TRP A 455 -1.75 18.43 -12.56
C TRP A 455 -0.60 18.28 -13.55
N ALA A 456 0.28 19.28 -13.65
CA ALA A 456 1.47 19.19 -14.50
C ALA A 456 2.40 18.03 -14.06
N ILE A 457 2.58 17.84 -12.75
CA ILE A 457 3.33 16.71 -12.18
C ILE A 457 2.66 15.37 -12.48
N HIS A 458 1.33 15.28 -12.30
CA HIS A 458 0.54 14.09 -12.65
C HIS A 458 0.67 13.75 -14.14
N ASP A 459 0.76 14.77 -14.99
CA ASP A 459 1.01 14.64 -16.42
C ASP A 459 2.47 14.35 -16.81
N GLY A 460 3.36 14.19 -15.81
CA GLY A 460 4.73 13.74 -16.01
C GLY A 460 5.74 14.85 -16.36
N ILE A 461 5.45 16.13 -16.07
CA ILE A 461 6.36 17.25 -16.37
C ILE A 461 7.76 17.10 -15.73
N LEU A 462 7.86 16.33 -14.64
CA LEU A 462 9.12 16.05 -13.95
C LEU A 462 10.07 15.19 -14.80
N GLY A 463 9.56 14.38 -15.73
CA GLY A 463 10.34 13.38 -16.48
C GLY A 463 10.71 12.14 -15.67
N GLU A 464 10.27 12.04 -14.41
CA GLU A 464 10.39 10.86 -13.55
C GLU A 464 9.11 10.69 -12.70
N PRO A 465 8.84 9.48 -12.17
CA PRO A 465 7.69 9.26 -11.30
C PRO A 465 7.74 10.11 -10.03
N TRP A 466 6.57 10.54 -9.55
CA TRP A 466 6.44 11.23 -8.27
C TRP A 466 6.99 10.37 -7.12
N ARG A 467 8.00 10.89 -6.43
CA ARG A 467 8.55 10.23 -5.23
C ARG A 467 7.78 10.74 -4.01
N VAL A 468 6.93 9.87 -3.46
CA VAL A 468 6.06 10.17 -2.33
C VAL A 468 6.87 10.62 -1.10
N PRO A 469 6.79 11.90 -0.68
CA PRO A 469 7.42 12.36 0.55
C PRO A 469 6.64 11.88 1.78
N ARG A 470 7.36 11.61 2.86
CA ARG A 470 6.78 11.26 4.16
C ARG A 470 6.84 12.46 5.08
N HIS A 471 5.70 12.78 5.68
CA HIS A 471 5.53 13.89 6.60
C HIS A 471 5.25 13.38 8.01
N TYR A 472 5.58 14.20 9.01
CA TYR A 472 5.24 13.92 10.40
C TYR A 472 4.82 15.19 11.15
N LYS A 473 4.08 15.03 12.22
CA LYS A 473 3.68 16.08 13.13
C LYS A 473 3.82 15.59 14.56
N VAL A 474 4.48 16.39 15.41
CA VAL A 474 4.58 16.12 16.84
C VAL A 474 3.33 16.67 17.53
N LEU A 475 2.68 15.86 18.36
CA LEU A 475 1.48 16.27 19.08
C LEU A 475 1.78 17.44 20.02
N GLY A 476 0.86 18.40 20.11
CA GLY A 476 0.99 19.56 21.00
C GLY A 476 2.09 20.57 20.64
N ARG A 477 2.86 20.35 19.56
CA ARG A 477 3.86 21.30 19.06
C ARG A 477 3.44 21.91 17.73
N ALA A 478 3.49 23.23 17.64
CA ALA A 478 3.48 23.91 16.36
C ALA A 478 4.88 23.80 15.75
N THR A 479 5.10 22.86 14.83
CA THR A 479 6.42 22.69 14.20
C THR A 479 6.32 22.33 12.72
N ALA A 480 6.29 23.37 11.89
CA ALA A 480 7.14 23.59 10.71
C ALA A 480 6.72 24.95 10.14
N LEU A 481 7.68 25.84 9.84
CA LEU A 481 7.38 26.98 8.96
C LEU A 481 7.02 26.38 7.59
N PRO A 482 5.87 26.76 6.99
CA PRO A 482 5.51 26.24 5.69
C PRO A 482 6.59 26.64 4.69
N THR A 483 7.13 25.65 3.98
CA THR A 483 8.18 25.85 2.96
C THR A 483 7.67 26.77 1.85
N PHE A 484 6.34 26.83 1.66
CA PHE A 484 5.67 27.52 0.56
C PHE A 484 4.48 28.38 1.01
N ALA A 485 4.67 29.21 2.04
CA ALA A 485 3.62 30.00 2.68
C ALA A 485 2.71 30.79 1.71
N ASP A 486 3.29 31.33 0.62
CA ASP A 486 2.63 32.32 -0.25
C ASP A 486 2.01 31.75 -1.54
N CYS A 487 2.03 30.43 -1.77
CA CYS A 487 1.51 29.86 -3.02
C CYS A 487 -0.03 29.67 -2.97
N PRO A 488 -0.83 30.25 -3.90
CA PRO A 488 -2.27 29.99 -3.99
C PRO A 488 -2.57 28.50 -4.21
N TYR A 489 -3.67 28.00 -3.63
CA TYR A 489 -4.05 26.57 -3.73
C TYR A 489 -4.67 26.21 -5.07
#